data_AF-A0A0G3XG01-F1
#
_entry.id   AF-A0A0G3XG01-F1
#
_cell.length_a   1.000
_cell.length_b   1.000
_cell.length_c   1.000
_cell.angle_alpha   90.00
_cell.angle_beta   90.00
_cell.angle_gamma   90.00
#
_symmetry.space_group_name_H-M   'P 1'
#
loop_
_entity.id
_entity.type
_entity.pdbx_description
1 polymer ?
#
loop_
_entity_poly.entity_id
_entity_poly.type
_entity_poly.pdbx_seq_one_letter_code
_entity_poly.pdbx_strand_id
1 'polypeptide(L)' 'MAKFVISIADGRFTTELEGENGEEISAEMVTAYSQMKIGWALGEIADRLVGIDNSLNAIADALRE' A
#
# COMPACT_ATOMS: atom_id res chain seq x y z
N MET A 1 -1.74 -7.16 24.41
CA MET A 1 -0.98 -5.97 23.95
C MET A 1 -1.13 -5.89 22.44
N ALA A 2 -1.49 -4.73 21.90
CA ALA A 2 -1.62 -4.55 20.46
C ALA A 2 -0.29 -4.88 19.78
N LYS A 3 -0.35 -5.45 18.57
CA LYS A 3 0.84 -5.97 17.88
C LYS A 3 0.70 -5.80 16.37
N PHE A 4 1.86 -5.66 15.71
CA PHE A 4 1.91 -5.79 14.26
C PHE A 4 1.99 -7.26 13.87
N VAL A 5 1.10 -7.67 12.97
CA VAL A 5 1.11 -9.01 12.38
C VAL A 5 1.50 -8.88 10.92
N ILE A 6 2.55 -9.59 10.52
CA ILE A 6 2.98 -9.68 9.13
C ILE A 6 2.46 -10.99 8.56
N SER A 7 1.76 -10.90 7.44
CA SER A 7 1.30 -12.03 6.65
C SER A 7 1.88 -11.95 5.24
N ILE A 8 2.05 -13.11 4.60
CA ILE A 8 2.48 -13.21 3.20
C ILE A 8 1.35 -13.90 2.45
N ALA A 9 0.77 -13.19 1.49
CA ALA A 9 -0.24 -13.71 0.59
C ALA A 9 0.14 -13.34 -0.85
N ASP A 10 0.08 -14.32 -1.76
CA ASP A 10 0.39 -14.12 -3.19
C ASP A 10 1.75 -13.43 -3.45
N GLY A 11 2.75 -13.75 -2.63
CA GLY A 11 4.10 -13.17 -2.73
C GLY A 11 4.22 -11.71 -2.27
N ARG A 12 3.16 -11.13 -1.70
CA ARG A 12 3.13 -9.78 -1.15
C ARG A 12 3.14 -9.83 0.38
N PHE A 13 3.91 -8.94 1.00
CA PHE A 13 3.88 -8.73 2.45
C PHE A 13 2.75 -7.77 2.80
N THR A 14 1.91 -8.19 3.74
CA THR A 14 0.89 -7.36 4.37
C THR A 14 1.20 -7.25 5.86
N THR A 15 0.95 -6.07 6.44
CA THR A 15 1.10 -5.86 7.88
C THR A 15 -0.15 -5.20 8.43
N GLU A 16 -0.68 -5.76 9.49
CA GLU A 16 -1.87 -5.27 10.17
C GLU A 16 -1.56 -4.95 11.63
N LEU A 17 -2.26 -3.97 12.19
CA LEU A 17 -2.22 -3.68 13.60
C LEU A 17 -3.40 -4.40 14.26
N GLU A 18 -3.12 -5.48 14.98
CA GLU A 18 -4.11 -6.25 15.73
C GLU A 18 -4.13 -5.78 17.20
N GLY A 19 -5.33 -5.66 17.76
CA GLY A 19 -5.54 -5.36 19.17
C GLY A 19 -6.98 -5.61 19.60
N GLU A 20 -7.21 -5.61 20.90
CA GLU A 20 -8.54 -5.76 21.50
C GLU A 20 -9.20 -4.41 21.75
N ASN A 21 -10.54 -4.37 21.85
CA ASN A 21 -11.26 -3.14 22.16
C ASN A 21 -10.88 -2.62 23.55
N GLY A 22 -10.53 -1.33 23.63
CA GLY A 22 -10.10 -0.69 24.88
C GLY A 22 -8.63 -0.91 25.21
N GLU A 23 -7.89 -1.60 24.34
CA GLU A 23 -6.45 -1.77 24.46
C GLU A 23 -5.70 -0.47 24.16
N GLU A 24 -4.70 -0.17 24.97
CA GLU A 24 -3.88 1.03 24.81
C GLU A 24 -2.87 0.83 23.65
N ILE A 25 -2.81 1.80 22.75
CA ILE A 25 -1.89 1.83 21.61
C ILE A 25 -0.90 2.98 21.84
N SER A 26 0.41 2.69 21.74
CA SER A 26 1.43 3.71 21.94
C SER A 26 1.50 4.70 20.76
N ALA A 27 2.03 5.91 21.02
CA ALA A 27 2.21 6.92 19.99
C ALA A 27 3.14 6.45 18.85
N GLU A 28 4.14 5.64 19.18
CA GLU A 28 5.06 5.02 18.21
C GLU A 28 4.32 4.03 17.31
N MET A 29 3.42 3.22 17.86
CA MET A 29 2.61 2.28 17.08
C MET A 29 1.66 3.01 16.13
N VAL A 30 1.01 4.09 16.58
CA VAL A 30 0.16 4.94 15.72
C VAL A 30 0.98 5.55 14.59
N THR A 31 2.18 6.04 14.90
CA THR A 31 3.09 6.64 13.93
C THR A 31 3.52 5.61 12.88
N ALA A 32 3.96 4.42 13.32
CA ALA A 32 4.37 3.33 12.44
C ALA A 32 3.22 2.88 11.52
N TYR A 33 2.01 2.71 12.06
CA TYR A 33 0.83 2.36 11.27
C TYR A 33 0.48 3.44 10.23
N SER A 34 0.58 4.72 10.60
CA SER A 34 0.31 5.84 9.69
C SER A 34 1.31 5.88 8.53
N GLN A 35 2.61 5.71 8.82
CA GLN A 35 3.65 5.65 7.79
C GLN A 35 3.45 4.47 6.82
N MET A 36 3.05 3.31 7.36
CA MET A 36 2.70 2.15 6.55
C MET A 36 1.53 2.43 5.59
N LYS A 37 0.44 3.02 6.09
CA LYS A 37 -0.70 3.40 5.25
C LYS A 37 -0.32 4.38 4.15
N ILE A 38 0.52 5.36 4.45
CA ILE A 38 1.06 6.31 3.45
C ILE A 38 1.86 5.56 2.38
N GLY A 39 2.75 4.65 2.79
CA GLY A 39 3.55 3.85 1.85
C GLY A 39 2.69 3.02 0.90
N TRP A 40 1.64 2.37 1.39
CA TRP A 40 0.69 1.63 0.55
C TRP A 40 -0.05 2.53 -0.44
N ALA A 41 -0.58 3.67 0.01
CA ALA A 41 -1.25 4.61 -0.87
C ALA A 41 -0.31 5.15 -1.97
N LEU A 42 0.96 5.41 -1.64
CA LEU A 42 1.97 5.81 -2.62
C LEU A 42 2.27 4.70 -3.63
N GLY A 43 2.33 3.44 -3.18
CA GLY A 43 2.48 2.28 -4.05
C GLY A 43 1.33 2.14 -5.05
N GLU A 44 0.08 2.25 -4.58
CA GLU A 44 -1.11 2.22 -5.45
C GLU A 44 -1.10 3.36 -6.48
N ILE A 45 -0.67 4.56 -6.09
CA ILE A 45 -0.52 5.69 -7.02
C ILE A 45 0.53 5.37 -8.08
N ALA A 46 1.68 4.80 -7.69
CA ALA A 46 2.73 4.42 -8.63
C ALA A 46 2.24 3.38 -9.65
N ASP A 47 1.54 2.33 -9.20
CA ASP A 47 0.97 1.30 -10.07
C ASP A 47 -0.01 1.90 -11.08
N ARG A 48 -0.86 2.85 -10.63
CA ARG A 48 -1.78 3.57 -11.52
C ARG A 48 -1.06 4.43 -12.55
N LEU A 49 0.03 5.10 -12.16
CA LEU A 49 0.83 5.92 -13.08
C LEU A 49 1.49 5.05 -14.16
N VAL A 50 2.03 3.88 -13.80
CA VAL A 50 2.56 2.90 -14.77
C VAL A 50 1.47 2.44 -15.73
N GLY A 51 0.27 2.14 -15.24
CA GLY A 51 -0.87 1.77 -16.08
C GLY A 51 -1.26 2.87 -17.08
N ILE A 52 -1.23 4.13 -16.65
CA ILE A 52 -1.47 5.29 -17.52
C ILE A 52 -0.39 5.41 -18.59
N ASP A 53 0.89 5.31 -18.22
CA ASP A 53 2.02 5.39 -19.16
C ASP A 53 1.92 4.33 -20.26
N ASN A 54 1.64 3.08 -19.87
CA ASN A 54 1.42 1.99 -20.81
C ASN A 54 0.25 2.28 -21.77
N SER A 55 -0.85 2.84 -21.27
CA SER A 55 -2.03 3.17 -22.08
C SER A 55 -1.73 4.31 -23.07
N LEU A 56 -0.97 5.31 -22.65
CA LEU A 56 -0.56 6.42 -23.51
C LEU A 56 0.37 5.95 -24.64
N ASN A 57 1.31 5.05 -24.34
CA ASN A 57 2.18 4.46 -25.34
C ASN A 57 1.38 3.64 -26.38
N ALA A 58 0.43 2.82 -25.93
CA ALA A 58 -0.45 2.07 -26.83
C ALA A 58 -1.26 2.98 -27.78
N ILE A 59 -1.77 4.11 -27.27
CA ILE A 59 -2.48 5.11 -28.10
C ILE A 59 -1.53 5.76 -29.10
N ALA A 60 -0.33 6.13 -28.66
CA ALA A 60 0.67 6.77 -29.52
C ALA A 60 1.07 5.87 -30.69
N ASP A 61 1.20 4.56 -30.45
CA ASP A 61 1.50 3.59 -31.50
C ASP A 61 0.32 3.41 -32.47
N ALA A 62 -0.92 3.34 -31.97
CA ALA A 62 -2.11 3.24 -32.82
C ALA A 62 -2.34 4.45 -33.74
N LEU A 63 -1.84 5.64 -33.38
CA LEU A 63 -1.91 6.84 -34.22
C LEU A 63 -0.82 6.91 -35.29
N ARG A 64 0.20 6.04 -35.21
CA ARG A 64 1.29 5.96 -36.20
C ARG A 64 0.99 4.96 -37.32
N GLU A 65 0.01 4.09 -37.14
CA GLU A 65 -0.53 3.16 -38.14
C GLU A 65 -1.59 3.83 -39.03
#